data_AF-B7GB83-F1
#
_entry.id   AF-B7GB83-F1
#
_cell.length_a   1.000
_cell.length_b   1.000
_cell.length_c   1.000
_cell.angle_alpha   90.00
_cell.angle_beta   90.00
_cell.angle_gamma   90.00
#
_symmetry.space_group_name_H-M   'P 1'
#
loop_
_entity.id
_entity.type
_entity.pdbx_description
1 polymer ?
#
loop_
_entity_poly.entity_id
_entity_poly.type
_entity_poly.pdbx_seq_one_letter_code
_entity_poly.pdbx_strand_id
1 'polypeptide(L)'
;MRVINPLLSLILLPIIKGWVPSGISSGTSFLQRQRAASCLRSIEVDSLLEMDVVVYSLQNDENKTERLGAVQEDGTLSPLSVWSVEPAFGDSLEFLVDEEDRFPGLTAEDVIVHRIVPQESLAYGSRQVGGGMGPSNPHGEESELLYYVDENIITNIELIVKPELEIFW
;
A
#
# COMPACT_ATOMS: atom_id res chain seq x y z
N MET A 1 43.03 -43.90 17.58
CA MET A 1 42.26 -44.90 18.35
C MET A 1 40.87 -44.99 17.73
N ARG A 2 40.53 -46.18 17.22
CA ARG A 2 39.19 -46.55 16.75
C ARG A 2 38.32 -46.81 17.99
N VAL A 3 37.07 -46.37 17.99
CA VAL A 3 35.94 -47.24 18.38
C VAL A 3 34.74 -46.88 17.50
N ILE A 4 34.34 -47.88 16.74
CA ILE A 4 33.11 -47.99 15.96
C ILE A 4 32.17 -48.77 16.89
N ASN A 5 30.88 -48.43 16.99
CA ASN A 5 29.87 -49.49 17.01
C ASN A 5 28.48 -49.03 16.55
N PRO A 6 27.81 -49.85 15.71
CA PRO A 6 26.48 -49.65 15.15
C PRO A 6 25.42 -50.46 15.93
N LEU A 7 24.13 -50.31 15.58
CA LEU A 7 23.08 -51.34 15.52
C LEU A 7 21.73 -50.63 15.23
N LEU A 8 21.19 -50.66 14.00
CA LEU A 8 20.30 -51.69 13.43
C LEU A 8 18.97 -51.91 14.20
N SER A 9 17.87 -51.52 13.56
CA SER A 9 16.65 -52.33 13.52
C SER A 9 15.82 -51.97 12.29
N LEU A 10 15.94 -52.82 11.25
CA LEU A 10 14.95 -52.97 10.19
C LEU A 10 13.60 -53.39 10.79
N ILE A 11 12.49 -52.84 10.31
CA ILE A 11 11.23 -53.61 10.19
C ILE A 11 10.62 -53.32 8.81
N LEU A 12 10.38 -54.43 8.09
CA LEU A 12 9.75 -54.56 6.79
C LEU A 12 8.22 -54.39 6.84
N LEU A 13 7.68 -53.94 5.71
CA LEU A 13 6.27 -53.78 5.35
C LEU A 13 5.45 -55.09 5.45
N PRO A 14 4.11 -54.99 5.35
CA PRO A 14 3.50 -55.57 4.16
C PRO A 14 2.51 -54.66 3.43
N ILE A 15 2.55 -54.87 2.12
CA ILE A 15 1.64 -54.42 1.06
C ILE A 15 0.23 -54.96 1.32
N ILE A 16 -0.79 -54.09 1.23
CA ILE A 16 -2.18 -54.52 1.03
C ILE A 16 -2.72 -53.84 -0.22
N LYS A 17 -2.96 -54.66 -1.25
CA LYS A 17 -3.83 -54.40 -2.39
C LYS A 17 -5.28 -54.64 -1.98
N GLY A 18 -6.19 -53.79 -2.45
CA GLY A 18 -7.63 -54.07 -2.51
C GLY A 18 -8.40 -52.75 -2.64
N TRP A 19 -8.85 -52.35 -3.83
CA TRP A 19 -10.08 -52.76 -4.54
C TRP A 19 -11.08 -51.60 -4.50
N VAL A 20 -11.62 -51.28 -5.67
CA VAL A 20 -12.46 -50.11 -5.99
C VAL A 20 -13.92 -50.44 -5.70
N PRO A 21 -14.72 -49.46 -5.24
CA PRO A 21 -16.11 -49.39 -5.65
C PRO A 21 -16.40 -48.08 -6.39
N SER A 22 -16.90 -48.23 -7.60
CA SER A 22 -17.56 -47.20 -8.40
C SER A 22 -18.89 -46.80 -7.76
N GLY A 23 -19.04 -45.52 -7.46
CA GLY A 23 -20.32 -44.86 -7.13
C GLY A 23 -20.14 -43.36 -7.39
N ILE A 24 -20.49 -42.86 -8.56
CA ILE A 24 -21.78 -42.25 -8.91
C ILE A 24 -22.17 -41.11 -7.94
N SER A 25 -22.26 -39.92 -8.54
CA SER A 25 -23.05 -38.76 -8.13
C SER A 25 -22.57 -37.97 -6.92
N SER A 26 -21.90 -36.85 -7.18
CA SER A 26 -22.26 -35.55 -6.60
C SER A 26 -21.65 -34.44 -7.45
N GLY A 27 -22.49 -33.47 -7.81
CA GLY A 27 -22.23 -32.47 -8.84
C GLY A 27 -20.89 -31.77 -8.69
N THR A 28 -20.05 -31.93 -9.69
CA THR A 28 -19.09 -30.91 -10.04
C THR A 28 -19.89 -29.72 -10.55
N SER A 29 -20.25 -28.83 -9.63
CA SER A 29 -20.29 -27.40 -9.94
C SER A 29 -18.91 -27.07 -10.49
N PHE A 30 -18.80 -27.24 -11.81
CA PHE A 30 -17.69 -26.72 -12.58
C PHE A 30 -17.83 -25.21 -12.45
N LEU A 31 -17.23 -24.71 -11.36
CA LEU A 31 -17.24 -23.32 -10.96
C LEU A 31 -16.78 -22.54 -12.17
N GLN A 32 -17.80 -21.95 -12.76
CA GLN A 32 -17.80 -20.83 -13.65
C GLN A 32 -16.52 -20.05 -13.38
N ARG A 33 -15.58 -20.21 -14.30
CA ARG A 33 -14.42 -19.35 -14.45
C ARG A 33 -14.97 -17.99 -14.92
N GLN A 34 -15.75 -17.33 -14.07
CA GLN A 34 -15.97 -15.90 -14.15
C GLN A 34 -14.65 -15.27 -13.75
N ARG A 35 -13.71 -15.23 -14.70
CA ARG A 35 -12.92 -14.02 -14.87
C ARG A 35 -13.92 -12.97 -15.34
N ALA A 36 -14.71 -12.45 -14.40
CA ALA A 36 -15.25 -11.13 -14.55
C ALA A 36 -14.00 -10.27 -14.68
N ALA A 37 -13.70 -9.83 -15.90
CA ALA A 37 -13.00 -8.58 -16.07
C ALA A 37 -13.85 -7.58 -15.30
N SER A 38 -13.48 -7.32 -14.04
CA SER A 38 -13.93 -6.13 -13.36
C SER A 38 -13.44 -5.01 -14.24
N CYS A 39 -14.33 -4.52 -15.10
CA CYS A 39 -14.24 -3.20 -15.65
C CYS A 39 -14.20 -2.31 -14.41
N LEU A 40 -12.98 -2.06 -13.91
CA LEU A 40 -12.72 -1.18 -12.79
C LEU A 40 -13.28 0.15 -13.27
N ARG A 41 -14.46 0.51 -12.76
CA ARG A 41 -14.98 1.85 -12.94
C ARG A 41 -13.96 2.73 -12.24
N SER A 42 -13.25 3.55 -12.99
CA SER A 42 -12.43 4.62 -12.44
C SER A 42 -13.30 5.41 -11.46
N ILE A 43 -12.76 5.66 -10.28
CA ILE A 43 -13.47 6.46 -9.28
C ILE A 43 -13.41 7.91 -9.75
N GLU A 44 -14.54 8.61 -9.73
CA GLU A 44 -14.58 10.04 -10.06
C GLU A 44 -13.99 10.83 -8.89
N VAL A 45 -13.03 11.72 -9.17
CA VAL A 45 -12.34 12.53 -8.14
C VAL A 45 -13.35 13.34 -7.32
N ASP A 46 -14.38 13.88 -7.96
CA ASP A 46 -15.45 14.66 -7.33
C ASP A 46 -16.28 13.89 -6.28
N SER A 47 -16.18 12.55 -6.25
CA SER A 47 -16.84 11.71 -5.25
C SER A 47 -16.01 11.45 -3.99
N LEU A 48 -14.74 11.85 -4.01
CA LEU A 48 -13.81 11.69 -2.90
C LEU A 48 -14.00 12.78 -1.85
N LEU A 49 -13.65 12.46 -0.61
CA LEU A 49 -13.69 13.39 0.52
C LEU A 49 -12.29 13.95 0.79
N GLU A 50 -12.23 15.11 1.44
CA GLU A 50 -10.99 15.67 1.95
C GLU A 50 -10.25 14.63 2.81
N MET A 51 -8.92 14.59 2.67
CA MET A 51 -8.02 13.63 3.32
C MET A 51 -8.13 12.18 2.83
N ASP A 52 -9.02 11.86 1.89
CA ASP A 52 -9.02 10.53 1.28
C ASP A 52 -7.66 10.26 0.62
N VAL A 53 -7.02 9.16 1.00
CA VAL A 53 -5.80 8.68 0.37
C VAL A 53 -6.19 7.71 -0.75
N VAL A 54 -5.68 7.94 -1.94
CA VAL A 54 -6.02 7.17 -3.13
C VAL A 54 -4.78 6.65 -3.84
N VAL A 55 -4.96 5.53 -4.53
CA VAL A 55 -4.00 5.03 -5.50
C VAL A 55 -4.45 5.47 -6.89
N TYR A 56 -3.59 6.21 -7.57
CA TYR A 56 -3.87 6.79 -8.87
C TYR A 56 -2.75 6.51 -9.87
N SER A 57 -3.02 6.77 -11.14
CA SER A 57 -1.98 6.87 -12.18
C SER A 57 -2.22 8.12 -13.00
N LEU A 58 -1.17 8.66 -13.63
CA LEU A 58 -1.34 9.81 -14.52
C LEU A 58 -2.03 9.38 -15.82
N GLN A 59 -2.92 10.23 -16.33
CA GLN A 59 -3.66 9.96 -17.57
C GLN A 59 -2.69 9.81 -18.75
N ASN A 60 -1.60 10.60 -18.77
CA ASN A 60 -0.57 10.60 -19.81
C ASN A 60 0.53 9.54 -19.60
N ASP A 61 0.52 8.77 -18.51
CA ASP A 61 1.50 7.71 -18.26
C ASP A 61 1.10 6.42 -18.99
N GLU A 62 1.90 6.01 -19.98
CA GLU A 62 1.70 4.80 -20.78
C GLU A 62 1.79 3.52 -19.93
N ASN A 63 2.66 3.53 -18.93
CA ASN A 63 2.88 2.37 -18.05
C ASN A 63 1.82 2.27 -16.95
N LYS A 64 0.98 3.31 -16.80
CA LYS A 64 -0.04 3.42 -15.74
C LYS A 64 0.55 3.15 -14.37
N THR A 65 1.70 3.77 -14.10
CA THR A 65 2.42 3.60 -12.83
C THR A 65 1.54 4.07 -11.68
N GLU A 66 1.28 3.18 -10.74
CA GLU A 66 0.47 3.48 -9.56
C GLU A 66 1.29 4.34 -8.59
N ARG A 67 0.65 5.39 -8.07
CA ARG A 67 1.19 6.35 -7.10
C ARG A 67 0.16 6.58 -6.00
N LEU A 68 0.62 7.07 -4.86
CA LEU A 68 -0.24 7.50 -3.76
C LEU A 68 -0.47 9.01 -3.82
N GLY A 69 -1.70 9.43 -3.56
CA GLY A 69 -2.07 10.83 -3.43
C GLY A 69 -3.12 11.03 -2.35
N ALA A 70 -3.24 12.25 -1.85
CA ALA A 70 -4.26 12.64 -0.88
C ALA A 70 -5.11 13.78 -1.44
N VAL A 71 -6.43 13.67 -1.24
CA VAL A 71 -7.39 14.70 -1.66
C VAL A 71 -7.30 15.90 -0.72
N GLN A 72 -7.14 17.08 -1.30
CA GLN A 72 -7.01 18.35 -0.60
C GLN A 72 -8.38 19.00 -0.36
N GLU A 73 -8.42 20.01 0.51
CA GLU A 73 -9.63 20.79 0.83
C GLU A 73 -10.29 21.43 -0.41
N ASP A 74 -9.49 21.80 -1.41
CA ASP A 74 -9.98 22.39 -2.66
C ASP A 74 -10.48 21.36 -3.70
N GLY A 75 -10.47 20.07 -3.35
CA GLY A 75 -10.88 18.97 -4.21
C GLY A 75 -9.81 18.50 -5.21
N THR A 76 -8.62 19.12 -5.20
CA THR A 76 -7.48 18.64 -5.99
C THR A 76 -6.80 17.44 -5.33
N LEU A 77 -6.03 16.68 -6.11
CA LEU A 77 -5.22 15.58 -5.62
C LEU A 77 -3.76 16.00 -5.55
N SER A 78 -3.13 15.86 -4.37
CA SER A 78 -1.69 16.08 -4.22
C SER A 78 -0.95 14.75 -4.11
N PRO A 79 0.19 14.57 -4.82
CA PRO A 79 1.05 13.42 -4.64
C PRO A 79 1.54 13.28 -3.18
N LEU A 80 1.60 12.05 -2.69
CA LEU A 80 2.22 11.74 -1.41
C LEU A 80 3.69 11.38 -1.61
N SER A 81 4.56 12.03 -0.84
CA SER A 81 6.00 11.82 -0.83
C SER A 81 6.44 11.19 0.49
N VAL A 82 7.50 10.40 0.44
CA VAL A 82 8.20 9.85 1.61
C VAL A 82 9.59 10.45 1.69
N TRP A 83 10.12 10.65 2.88
CA TRP A 83 11.52 11.06 3.04
C TRP A 83 12.46 9.84 3.12
N SER A 84 11.95 8.70 3.60
CA SER A 84 12.66 7.42 3.68
C SER A 84 11.75 6.25 3.30
N VAL A 85 12.36 5.15 2.86
CA VAL A 85 11.69 3.85 2.65
C VAL A 85 11.73 2.97 3.90
N GLU A 86 12.28 3.47 5.00
CA GLU A 86 12.28 2.80 6.29
C GLU A 86 10.93 3.01 7.01
N PRO A 87 10.33 1.97 7.60
CA PRO A 87 9.11 2.12 8.39
C PRO A 87 9.29 3.04 9.59
N ALA A 88 8.37 3.99 9.74
CA ALA A 88 8.35 4.94 10.85
C ALA A 88 7.63 4.37 12.09
N PHE A 89 6.57 3.59 11.85
CA PHE A 89 5.75 3.00 12.92
C PHE A 89 5.29 1.59 12.55
N GLY A 90 5.86 0.58 13.22
CA GLY A 90 5.58 -0.82 12.88
C GLY A 90 6.01 -1.14 11.46
N ASP A 91 5.07 -1.61 10.63
CA ASP A 91 5.27 -1.91 9.20
C ASP A 91 4.67 -0.81 8.31
N SER A 92 4.41 0.39 8.84
CA SER A 92 3.83 1.51 8.09
C SER A 92 4.91 2.53 7.69
N LEU A 93 4.84 3.01 6.45
CA LEU A 93 5.67 4.12 5.97
C LEU A 93 4.98 5.46 6.26
N GLU A 94 5.78 6.49 6.54
CA GLU A 94 5.34 7.87 6.74
C GLU A 94 5.37 8.65 5.42
N PHE A 95 4.23 9.20 5.05
CA PHE A 95 4.04 10.04 3.87
C PHE A 95 3.58 11.44 4.27
N LEU A 96 3.84 12.41 3.40
CA LEU A 96 3.32 13.76 3.52
C LEU A 96 3.08 14.37 2.14
N VAL A 97 2.31 15.46 2.11
CA VAL A 97 2.14 16.28 0.91
C VAL A 97 3.19 17.38 0.94
N ASP A 98 4.08 17.37 -0.06
CA ASP A 98 5.05 18.46 -0.22
C ASP A 98 4.32 19.73 -0.66
N GLU A 99 4.67 20.87 -0.04
CA GLU A 99 4.11 22.17 -0.38
C GLU A 99 4.36 22.54 -1.84
N GLU A 100 5.50 22.13 -2.40
CA GLU A 100 5.84 22.37 -3.81
C GLU A 100 4.92 21.60 -4.78
N ASP A 101 4.42 20.44 -4.36
CA ASP A 101 3.54 19.60 -5.17
C ASP A 101 2.06 19.97 -5.00
N ARG A 102 1.73 20.78 -3.99
CA ARG A 102 0.35 21.13 -3.65
C ARG A 102 -0.30 22.07 -4.66
N PHE A 103 0.47 22.93 -5.33
CA PHE A 103 -0.07 23.95 -6.24
C PHE A 103 0.54 23.83 -7.65
N PRO A 104 -0.26 23.62 -8.72
CA PRO A 104 -1.71 23.77 -8.79
C PRO A 104 -2.54 22.54 -8.34
N GLY A 105 -1.92 21.45 -7.87
CA GLY A 105 -2.60 20.19 -7.59
C GLY A 105 -3.00 19.45 -8.88
N LEU A 106 -3.35 18.16 -8.77
CA LEU A 106 -3.81 17.34 -9.89
C LEU A 106 -5.35 17.34 -9.97
N THR A 107 -5.90 17.53 -11.16
CA THR A 107 -7.37 17.48 -11.37
C THR A 107 -7.83 16.10 -11.87
N ALA A 108 -9.15 15.92 -11.99
CA ALA A 108 -9.74 14.73 -12.60
C ALA A 108 -9.32 14.47 -14.05
N GLU A 109 -8.81 15.49 -14.76
CA GLU A 109 -8.31 15.34 -16.13
C GLU A 109 -6.88 14.76 -16.14
N ASP A 110 -6.10 15.03 -15.10
CA ASP A 110 -4.70 14.64 -15.02
C ASP A 110 -4.50 13.19 -14.58
N VAL A 111 -5.47 12.63 -13.85
CA VAL A 111 -5.32 11.35 -13.14
C VAL A 111 -6.44 10.36 -13.41
N ILE A 112 -6.13 9.09 -13.18
CA ILE A 112 -7.10 7.99 -13.13
C ILE A 112 -6.99 7.40 -11.73
N VAL A 113 -8.06 7.51 -10.94
CA VAL A 113 -8.13 6.94 -9.59
C VAL A 113 -8.56 5.47 -9.67
N HIS A 114 -7.71 4.58 -9.16
CA HIS A 114 -7.90 3.13 -9.21
C HIS A 114 -8.66 2.62 -7.99
N ARG A 115 -8.28 3.10 -6.80
CA ARG A 115 -8.86 2.68 -5.51
C ARG A 115 -8.60 3.72 -4.43
N ILE A 116 -9.50 3.77 -3.45
CA ILE A 116 -9.29 4.48 -2.17
C ILE A 116 -8.56 3.52 -1.23
N VAL A 117 -7.57 4.01 -0.48
CA VAL A 117 -6.88 3.23 0.54
C VAL A 117 -7.83 3.04 1.73
N PRO A 118 -8.02 1.80 2.20
CA PRO A 118 -8.96 1.53 3.28
C PRO A 118 -8.52 2.18 4.60
N GLN A 119 -9.49 2.68 5.38
CA GLN A 119 -9.23 3.43 6.60
C GLN A 119 -8.50 2.60 7.66
N GLU A 120 -8.71 1.28 7.70
CA GLU A 120 -8.00 0.38 8.61
C GLU A 120 -6.49 0.24 8.32
N SER A 121 -6.04 0.65 7.12
CA SER A 121 -4.63 0.65 6.71
C SER A 121 -4.02 2.06 6.68
N LEU A 122 -4.73 3.03 7.27
CA LEU A 122 -4.30 4.42 7.37
C LEU A 122 -4.30 4.86 8.83
N ALA A 123 -3.24 5.55 9.23
CA ALA A 123 -3.25 6.40 10.39
C ALA A 123 -2.81 7.82 10.01
N TYR A 124 -3.24 8.80 10.79
CA TYR A 124 -2.90 10.21 10.57
C TYR A 124 -2.10 10.71 11.76
N GLY A 125 -1.15 11.61 11.49
CA GLY A 125 -0.43 12.35 12.50
C GLY A 125 -0.10 13.73 12.02
N SER A 126 0.65 14.47 12.82
CA SER A 126 1.23 15.73 12.39
C SER A 126 2.60 15.91 13.02
N ARG A 127 3.43 16.73 12.38
CA ARG A 127 4.71 17.17 12.92
C ARG A 127 4.87 18.67 12.75
N GLN A 128 5.57 19.31 13.68
CA GLN A 128 5.83 20.74 13.62
C GLN A 128 6.94 21.04 12.62
N VAL A 129 6.71 22.04 11.77
CA VAL A 129 7.72 22.52 10.83
C VAL A 129 8.75 23.36 11.58
N GLY A 130 10.03 23.08 11.39
CA GLY A 130 11.12 23.81 12.05
C GLY A 130 11.20 23.63 13.58
N GLY A 131 10.68 22.52 14.11
CA GLY A 131 10.77 22.13 15.52
C GLY A 131 10.10 23.08 16.51
N GLY A 132 9.27 24.01 16.05
CA GLY A 132 8.67 25.07 16.89
C GLY A 132 9.70 26.01 17.53
N MET A 133 10.97 25.95 17.11
CA MET A 133 12.09 26.69 17.70
C MET A 133 12.77 27.64 16.70
N GLY A 134 12.35 27.63 15.43
CA GLY A 134 12.82 28.58 14.44
C GLY A 134 12.31 30.00 14.71
N PRO A 135 13.08 31.06 14.41
CA PRO A 135 12.65 32.45 14.62
C PRO A 135 11.39 32.82 13.81
N SER A 136 11.09 32.07 12.74
CA SER A 136 9.89 32.25 11.91
C SER A 136 8.66 31.49 12.43
N ASN A 137 8.85 30.44 13.24
CA ASN A 137 7.77 29.62 13.82
C ASN A 137 8.00 29.36 15.33
N PRO A 138 8.18 30.40 16.16
CA PRO A 138 8.57 30.26 17.58
C PRO A 138 7.46 29.69 18.47
N HIS A 139 6.24 29.60 17.94
CA HIS A 139 5.08 29.05 18.62
C HIS A 139 4.66 27.68 18.04
N GLY A 140 5.36 27.19 17.02
CA GLY A 140 5.06 25.90 16.40
C GLY A 140 3.65 25.85 15.81
N GLU A 141 3.18 26.97 15.24
CA GLU A 141 1.87 27.13 14.63
C GLU A 141 1.79 26.40 13.29
N GLU A 142 2.92 26.28 12.59
CA GLU A 142 3.02 25.52 11.35
C GLU A 142 3.22 24.03 11.64
N SER A 143 2.35 23.20 11.09
CA SER A 143 2.43 21.74 11.16
C SER A 143 2.15 21.10 9.82
N GLU A 144 2.92 20.08 9.48
CA GLU A 144 2.67 19.19 8.35
C GLU A 144 1.75 18.06 8.79
N LEU A 145 0.82 17.68 7.91
CA LEU A 145 -0.02 16.50 8.07
C LEU A 145 0.75 15.26 7.58
N LEU A 146 0.76 14.22 8.41
CA LEU A 146 1.41 12.95 8.12
C LEU A 146 0.38 11.85 7.88
N TYR A 147 0.67 11.00 6.90
CA TYR A 147 -0.11 9.83 6.55
C TYR A 147 0.75 8.59 6.77
N TYR A 148 0.33 7.70 7.65
CA TYR A 148 0.99 6.41 7.85
C TYR A 148 0.22 5.35 7.09
N VAL A 149 0.87 4.73 6.11
CA VAL A 149 0.26 3.72 5.23
C VAL A 149 0.97 2.39 5.39
N ASP A 150 0.20 1.32 5.60
CA ASP A 150 0.76 -0.04 5.76
C ASP A 150 1.53 -0.51 4.51
N GLU A 151 2.67 -1.18 4.73
CA GLU A 151 3.55 -1.69 3.66
C GLU A 151 2.81 -2.58 2.64
N ASN A 152 1.80 -3.32 3.10
CA ASN A 152 0.99 -4.21 2.28
C ASN A 152 0.22 -3.47 1.16
N ILE A 153 -0.14 -2.20 1.36
CA ILE A 153 -0.84 -1.39 0.36
C ILE A 153 0.13 -0.88 -0.71
N ILE A 154 1.38 -0.62 -0.32
CA ILE A 154 2.36 0.11 -1.12
C ILE A 154 3.34 -0.78 -1.90
N THR A 155 3.31 -2.10 -1.70
CA THR A 155 4.29 -3.04 -2.29
C THR A 155 4.41 -2.94 -3.82
N ASN A 156 3.38 -2.46 -4.52
CA ASN A 156 3.36 -2.32 -5.98
C ASN A 156 3.14 -0.87 -6.45
N ILE A 157 3.44 0.11 -5.59
CA ILE A 157 3.26 1.53 -5.85
C ILE A 157 4.64 2.18 -6.02
N GLU A 158 4.78 3.07 -7.01
CA GLU A 158 5.96 3.92 -7.14
C GLU A 158 5.95 4.98 -6.03
N LEU A 159 6.98 4.94 -5.18
CA LEU A 159 7.17 5.90 -4.10
C LEU A 159 7.97 7.11 -4.60
N ILE A 160 7.48 8.31 -4.29
CA ILE A 160 8.20 9.56 -4.52
C ILE A 160 9.06 9.81 -3.28
N VAL A 161 10.36 9.53 -3.38
CA VAL A 161 11.30 9.70 -2.27
C VAL A 161 11.96 11.08 -2.35
N LYS A 162 11.74 11.91 -1.34
CA LYS A 162 12.31 13.27 -1.19
C LYS A 162 13.06 13.39 0.14
N PRO A 163 14.34 13.00 0.20
CA PRO A 163 15.12 13.01 1.44
C PRO A 163 15.23 14.39 2.11
N GLU A 164 15.12 15.46 1.34
CA GLU A 164 15.09 16.84 1.82
C GLU A 164 13.89 17.16 2.74
N LEU A 165 12.86 16.31 2.75
CA LEU A 165 11.74 16.39 3.68
C LEU A 165 12.04 15.76 5.05
N GLU A 166 13.25 15.24 5.26
CA GLU A 166 13.71 14.78 6.57
C GLU A 166 13.84 15.98 7.53
N ILE A 167 13.18 15.88 8.69
CA ILE A 167 13.32 16.88 9.76
C ILE A 167 14.23 16.31 10.84
N PHE A 168 15.33 17.00 11.11
CA PHE A 168 16.17 16.74 12.27
C PHE A 168 15.56 17.44 13.50
N TRP A 169 15.21 16.64 14.51
CA TRP A 169 14.72 17.09 15.81
C TRP A 169 15.82 17.61 16.74
#